data_AF-A0A959HB62-F1
#
_entry.id   AF-A0A959HB62-F1
#
_cell.length_a   1.000
_cell.length_b   1.000
_cell.length_c   1.000
_cell.angle_alpha   90.00
_cell.angle_beta   90.00
_cell.angle_gamma   90.00
#
_symmetry.space_group_name_H-M   'P 1'
#
loop_
_entity.id
_entity.type
_entity.pdbx_description
1 polymer ?
#
loop_
_entity_poly.entity_id
_entity_poly.type
_entity_poly.pdbx_seq_one_letter_code
_entity_poly.pdbx_strand_id
1 'polypeptide(L)'
;TWVAFQQVRFMTHQSLGINIDQVLRVSEPEQTNWDSTYMERVQSFKDALTAHPDIKAVTASSRVPGERTGRIFGMERQGLEGQSLSSNFIEVDHEYAETYGLETVAGRGLRATDHNMNWPKIENVVVNEAAVEQMGFEKPEEAVGAVLKFWGKGWTVVGVLEDFHQMSFHHAIEPIVFLPVYHNHEAFSVRISGKNADRAIEHLA
;
A
#
# COMPACT_ATOMS: atom_id res chain seq x y z
N THR A 1 4.97 26.80 -6.68
CA THR A 1 3.96 25.74 -6.70
C THR A 1 3.66 25.45 -5.25
N TRP A 2 2.41 25.59 -4.78
CA TRP A 2 2.09 25.41 -3.37
C TRP A 2 1.73 23.94 -3.12
N VAL A 3 2.53 23.23 -2.32
CA VAL A 3 2.20 21.88 -1.86
C VAL A 3 1.36 22.00 -0.59
N ALA A 4 0.19 21.37 -0.55
CA ALA A 4 -0.67 21.35 0.62
C ALA A 4 -0.37 20.11 1.49
N PHE A 5 -0.24 20.31 2.81
CA PHE A 5 0.06 19.25 3.77
C PHE A 5 -1.12 18.96 4.68
N GLN A 6 -1.38 17.68 4.92
CA GLN A 6 -2.30 17.25 5.96
C GLN A 6 -1.64 16.15 6.78
N GLN A 7 -1.50 16.39 8.09
CA GLN A 7 -1.09 15.33 9.01
C GLN A 7 -2.25 14.33 9.13
N VAL A 8 -1.96 13.03 9.01
CA VAL A 8 -2.93 11.96 9.25
C VAL A 8 -3.26 11.95 10.75
N ARG A 9 -4.22 12.77 11.20
CA ARG A 9 -4.59 12.95 12.62
C ARG A 9 -5.89 12.26 13.03
N PHE A 10 -6.29 11.20 12.33
CA PHE A 10 -7.61 10.61 12.58
C PHE A 10 -7.60 9.31 13.40
N MET A 11 -6.43 8.70 13.62
CA MET A 11 -6.30 7.45 14.37
C MET A 11 -5.62 7.72 15.71
N THR A 12 -6.22 7.24 16.80
CA THR A 12 -5.66 7.33 18.16
C THR A 12 -4.43 6.43 18.29
N HIS A 13 -3.46 6.80 19.14
CA HIS A 13 -2.16 6.11 19.37
C HIS A 13 -2.28 4.70 20.01
N GLN A 14 -3.35 3.96 19.73
CA GLN A 14 -3.45 2.55 20.13
C GLN A 14 -2.61 1.68 19.19
N SER A 15 -2.28 0.46 19.60
CA SER A 15 -1.47 -0.48 18.82
C SER A 15 -2.20 -0.92 17.55
N LEU A 16 -2.07 -0.13 16.48
CA LEU A 16 -2.79 -0.35 15.22
C LEU A 16 -2.14 -1.41 14.32
N GLY A 17 -0.98 -1.95 14.68
CA GLY A 17 -0.16 -2.80 13.78
C GLY A 17 0.46 -2.03 12.61
N ILE A 18 0.30 -0.70 12.59
CA ILE A 18 0.81 0.20 11.55
C ILE A 18 1.36 1.48 12.18
N ASN A 19 2.48 1.98 11.66
CA ASN A 19 3.15 3.17 12.16
C ASN A 19 2.79 4.38 11.30
N ILE A 20 1.83 5.16 11.78
CA ILE A 20 1.39 6.42 11.18
C ILE A 20 2.05 7.65 11.83
N ASP A 21 2.82 7.44 12.90
CA ASP A 21 3.54 8.50 13.57
C ASP A 21 4.60 9.07 12.62
N GLN A 22 4.67 10.40 12.55
CA GLN A 22 5.63 11.09 11.70
C GLN A 22 5.47 10.76 10.20
N VAL A 23 4.28 10.37 9.78
CA VAL A 23 3.93 10.24 8.36
C VAL A 23 3.04 11.41 7.95
N LEU A 24 3.50 12.15 6.95
CA LEU A 24 2.79 13.29 6.37
C LEU A 24 2.17 12.89 5.04
N ARG A 25 0.90 13.25 4.83
CA ARG A 25 0.30 13.18 3.50
C ARG A 25 0.70 14.42 2.72
N VAL A 26 1.24 14.20 1.53
CA VAL A 26 1.66 15.23 0.59
C VAL A 26 0.76 15.16 -0.63
N SER A 27 0.19 16.30 -1.02
CA SER A 27 -0.57 16.38 -2.26
C SER A 27 0.33 16.09 -3.46
N GLU A 28 -0.21 15.31 -4.39
CA GLU A 28 0.44 15.03 -5.65
C GLU A 28 0.73 16.34 -6.44
N PRO A 29 1.92 16.48 -7.06
CA PRO A 29 2.21 17.62 -7.93
C PRO A 29 1.24 17.70 -9.11
N GLU A 30 0.79 18.89 -9.50
CA GLU A 30 -0.14 19.10 -10.63
C GLU A 30 0.33 18.52 -11.99
N GLN A 31 1.60 18.10 -12.09
CA GLN A 31 2.23 17.64 -13.34
C GLN A 31 2.35 16.12 -13.47
N THR A 32 1.62 15.33 -12.70
CA THR A 32 1.69 13.85 -12.75
C THR A 32 0.58 13.22 -13.61
N ASN A 33 0.05 13.94 -14.60
CA ASN A 33 -0.97 13.37 -15.52
C ASN A 33 -0.55 12.00 -16.06
N TRP A 34 -1.50 11.07 -16.12
CA TRP A 34 -1.23 9.71 -16.60
C TRP A 34 -0.79 9.69 -18.08
N ASP A 35 0.49 9.41 -18.31
CA ASP A 35 1.09 9.21 -19.64
C ASP A 35 2.33 8.28 -19.53
N SER A 36 3.04 8.06 -20.64
CA SER A 36 4.20 7.16 -20.70
C SER A 36 5.36 7.53 -19.76
N THR A 37 5.40 8.74 -19.22
CA THR A 37 6.44 9.26 -18.31
C THR A 37 5.99 9.31 -16.85
N TYR A 38 4.78 8.84 -16.55
CA TYR A 38 4.20 8.90 -15.21
C TYR A 38 5.12 8.27 -14.15
N MET A 39 5.49 7.00 -14.33
CA MET A 39 6.30 6.26 -13.35
C MET A 39 7.66 6.92 -13.11
N GLU A 40 8.28 7.47 -14.16
CA GLU A 40 9.57 8.18 -14.06
C GLU A 40 9.43 9.49 -13.28
N ARG A 41 8.35 10.25 -13.48
CA ARG A 41 8.07 11.48 -12.72
C ARG A 41 7.77 11.20 -11.26
N VAL A 42 6.99 10.15 -10.97
CA VAL A 42 6.72 9.69 -9.60
C VAL A 42 8.03 9.31 -8.90
N GLN A 43 8.88 8.52 -9.56
CA GLN A 43 10.17 8.15 -8.99
C GLN A 43 11.08 9.37 -8.76
N SER A 44 11.17 10.27 -9.74
CA SER A 44 11.96 11.50 -9.63
C SER A 44 11.48 12.40 -8.49
N PHE A 45 10.17 12.49 -8.29
CA PHE A 45 9.59 13.21 -7.16
C PHE A 45 10.00 12.57 -5.83
N LYS A 46 9.88 11.25 -5.71
CA LYS A 46 10.30 10.52 -4.51
C LYS A 46 11.79 10.67 -4.23
N ASP A 47 12.63 10.61 -5.25
CA ASP A 47 14.09 10.80 -5.14
C ASP A 47 14.43 12.23 -4.67
N ALA A 48 13.71 13.25 -5.16
CA ALA A 48 13.89 14.64 -4.72
C ALA A 48 13.49 14.85 -3.25
N LEU A 49 12.49 14.09 -2.78
CA LEU A 49 12.08 14.11 -1.38
C LEU A 49 13.08 13.39 -0.49
N THR A 50 13.49 12.17 -0.86
CA THR A 50 14.43 11.37 -0.07
C THR A 50 15.85 11.95 -0.05
N ALA A 51 16.17 12.90 -0.93
CA ALA A 51 17.40 13.69 -0.86
C ALA A 51 17.51 14.53 0.43
N HIS A 52 16.41 14.84 1.10
CA HIS A 52 16.43 15.56 2.38
C HIS A 52 16.73 14.58 3.54
N PRO A 53 17.73 14.85 4.40
CA PRO A 53 18.19 13.90 5.43
C PRO A 53 17.15 13.54 6.50
N ASP A 54 16.16 14.41 6.68
CA ASP A 54 15.03 14.19 7.58
C ASP A 54 13.87 13.42 6.93
N ILE A 55 13.88 13.13 5.64
CA ILE A 55 12.91 12.25 4.99
C ILE A 55 13.47 10.83 5.00
N LYS A 56 12.71 9.87 5.55
CA LYS A 56 13.15 8.48 5.76
C LYS A 56 12.60 7.52 4.74
N ALA A 57 11.37 7.73 4.31
CA ALA A 57 10.72 6.89 3.30
C ALA A 57 9.61 7.69 2.64
N VAL A 58 9.32 7.36 1.38
CA VAL A 58 8.20 7.93 0.64
C VAL A 58 7.47 6.79 -0.07
N THR A 59 6.16 6.72 0.10
CA THR A 59 5.31 5.76 -0.60
C THR A 59 4.15 6.47 -1.27
N ALA A 60 3.74 5.95 -2.42
CA ALA A 60 2.51 6.28 -3.09
C ALA A 60 1.49 5.13 -2.88
N SER A 61 0.25 5.51 -2.62
CA SER A 61 -0.84 4.56 -2.40
C SER A 61 -2.19 5.17 -2.74
N SER A 62 -3.13 4.36 -3.18
CA SER A 62 -4.49 4.82 -3.46
C SER A 62 -5.25 5.16 -2.17
N ARG A 63 -4.87 4.62 -1.02
CA ARG A 63 -5.46 4.93 0.30
C ARG A 63 -4.38 5.03 1.37
N VAL A 64 -4.48 6.07 2.20
CA VAL A 64 -3.68 6.17 3.42
C VAL A 64 -4.40 5.52 4.59
N PRO A 65 -3.68 5.07 5.63
CA PRO A 65 -4.30 4.60 6.87
C PRO A 65 -5.27 5.64 7.43
N GLY A 66 -6.43 5.16 7.89
CA GLY A 66 -7.57 5.97 8.32
C GLY A 66 -8.65 6.14 7.25
N GLU A 67 -8.36 5.84 5.97
CA GLU A 67 -9.33 5.95 4.88
C GLU A 67 -10.01 4.62 4.56
N ARG A 68 -11.23 4.71 4.01
CA ARG A 68 -11.97 3.55 3.52
C ARG A 68 -11.34 3.00 2.25
N THR A 69 -11.18 1.68 2.21
CA THR A 69 -10.60 0.94 1.08
C THR A 69 -11.61 0.68 -0.03
N GLY A 70 -11.09 0.37 -1.22
CA GLY A 70 -11.89 -0.25 -2.27
C GLY A 70 -12.23 -1.69 -1.91
N ARG A 71 -13.15 -2.30 -2.65
CA ARG A 71 -13.58 -3.69 -2.43
C ARG A 71 -13.49 -4.51 -3.71
N ILE A 72 -12.90 -5.70 -3.58
CA ILE A 72 -12.93 -6.76 -4.57
C ILE A 72 -14.13 -7.65 -4.24
N PHE A 73 -14.98 -7.89 -5.24
CA PHE A 73 -16.08 -8.86 -5.17
C PHE A 73 -15.82 -10.00 -6.13
N GLY A 74 -16.29 -11.20 -5.80
CA GLY A 74 -16.13 -12.36 -6.68
C GLY A 74 -14.68 -12.83 -6.81
N MET A 75 -13.88 -12.63 -5.75
CA MET A 75 -12.53 -13.15 -5.69
C MET A 75 -12.58 -14.65 -5.46
N GLU A 76 -11.86 -15.43 -6.26
CA GLU A 76 -11.77 -16.88 -6.09
C GLU A 76 -10.32 -17.29 -5.87
N ARG A 77 -10.09 -18.31 -5.04
CA ARG A 77 -8.80 -18.99 -4.96
C ARG A 77 -8.78 -20.14 -5.96
N GLN A 78 -7.71 -20.24 -6.76
CA GLN A 78 -7.53 -21.38 -7.67
C GLN A 78 -7.53 -22.71 -6.90
N GLY A 79 -8.32 -23.68 -7.37
CA GLY A 79 -8.53 -24.96 -6.69
C GLY A 79 -9.66 -24.97 -5.67
N LEU A 80 -10.30 -23.82 -5.41
CA LEU A 80 -11.54 -23.67 -4.64
C LEU A 80 -12.62 -22.94 -5.47
N GLU A 81 -12.78 -23.36 -6.73
CA GLU A 81 -13.76 -22.78 -7.65
C GLU A 81 -15.19 -22.85 -7.07
N GLY A 82 -15.95 -21.75 -7.22
CA GLY A 82 -17.32 -21.63 -6.72
C GLY A 82 -17.46 -21.00 -5.32
N GLN A 83 -16.35 -20.74 -4.63
CA GLN A 83 -16.35 -19.93 -3.40
C GLN A 83 -16.03 -18.47 -3.74
N SER A 84 -17.07 -17.63 -3.74
CA SER A 84 -16.93 -16.18 -3.95
C SER A 84 -16.50 -15.49 -2.66
N LEU A 85 -15.25 -15.05 -2.62
CA LEU A 85 -14.67 -14.27 -1.54
C LEU A 85 -14.80 -12.78 -1.84
N SER A 86 -14.76 -11.97 -0.78
CA SER A 86 -14.73 -10.52 -0.87
C SER A 86 -13.62 -10.00 0.03
N SER A 87 -12.77 -9.15 -0.53
CA SER A 87 -11.64 -8.56 0.17
C SER A 87 -11.62 -7.06 -0.06
N ASN A 88 -11.05 -6.32 0.88
CA ASN A 88 -10.61 -4.96 0.58
C ASN A 88 -9.39 -4.99 -0.33
N PHE A 89 -9.13 -3.86 -0.98
CA PHE A 89 -7.87 -3.66 -1.68
C PHE A 89 -7.32 -2.26 -1.48
N ILE A 90 -5.99 -2.19 -1.54
CA ILE A 90 -5.22 -0.96 -1.58
C ILE A 90 -4.20 -1.12 -2.70
N GLU A 91 -4.10 -0.12 -3.56
CA GLU A 91 -3.00 -0.04 -4.51
C GLU A 91 -1.86 0.68 -3.81
N VAL A 92 -0.68 0.06 -3.82
CA VAL A 92 0.47 0.49 -3.04
C VAL A 92 1.73 0.30 -3.86
N ASP A 93 2.69 1.19 -3.67
CA ASP A 93 4.03 0.96 -4.21
C ASP A 93 4.82 -0.02 -3.35
N HIS A 94 6.00 -0.38 -3.83
CA HIS A 94 6.88 -1.33 -3.16
C HIS A 94 7.50 -0.83 -1.84
N GLU A 95 7.41 0.47 -1.55
CA GLU A 95 7.92 1.08 -0.32
C GLU A 95 6.83 1.24 0.75
N TYR A 96 5.58 0.88 0.47
CA TYR A 96 4.45 1.08 1.38
C TYR A 96 4.63 0.38 2.73
N ALA A 97 4.96 -0.92 2.71
CA ALA A 97 5.14 -1.68 3.93
C ALA A 97 6.29 -1.11 4.78
N GLU A 98 7.41 -0.73 4.16
CA GLU A 98 8.52 -0.08 4.85
C GLU A 98 8.14 1.29 5.40
N THR A 99 7.47 2.12 4.59
CA THR A 99 7.07 3.47 4.97
C THR A 99 6.11 3.44 6.14
N TYR A 100 5.26 2.42 6.26
CA TYR A 100 4.30 2.27 7.35
C TYR A 100 4.74 1.29 8.46
N GLY A 101 5.93 0.69 8.34
CA GLY A 101 6.47 -0.25 9.32
C GLY A 101 5.67 -1.54 9.45
N LEU A 102 5.07 -2.02 8.35
CA LEU A 102 4.36 -3.29 8.29
C LEU A 102 5.33 -4.46 8.17
N GLU A 103 5.11 -5.51 8.96
CA GLU A 103 5.94 -6.71 8.94
C GLU A 103 5.47 -7.70 7.86
N THR A 104 6.41 -8.32 7.15
CA THR A 104 6.11 -9.46 6.26
C THR A 104 6.30 -10.76 7.02
N VAL A 105 5.20 -11.45 7.32
CA VAL A 105 5.21 -12.69 8.12
C VAL A 105 5.47 -13.94 7.26
N ALA A 106 5.23 -13.87 5.95
CA ALA A 106 5.61 -14.93 5.01
C ALA A 106 5.94 -14.39 3.60
N GLY A 107 6.84 -15.07 2.90
CA GLY A 107 7.20 -14.73 1.52
C GLY A 107 8.00 -13.41 1.44
N ARG A 108 7.51 -12.46 0.64
CA ARG A 108 8.15 -11.16 0.43
C ARG A 108 7.14 -10.03 0.22
N GLY A 109 7.53 -8.80 0.55
CA GLY A 109 6.83 -7.60 0.09
C GLY A 109 6.89 -7.43 -1.44
N LEU A 110 6.12 -6.45 -1.93
CA LEU A 110 6.20 -6.02 -3.33
C LEU A 110 7.58 -5.45 -3.64
N ARG A 111 7.99 -5.56 -4.90
CA ARG A 111 9.26 -5.04 -5.44
C ARG A 111 8.97 -4.09 -6.60
N ALA A 112 9.94 -3.24 -6.93
CA ALA A 112 9.85 -2.40 -8.13
C ALA A 112 9.51 -3.21 -9.40
N THR A 113 10.03 -4.43 -9.54
CA THR A 113 9.78 -5.33 -10.68
C THR A 113 8.36 -5.88 -10.75
N ASP A 114 7.57 -5.80 -9.67
CA ASP A 114 6.16 -6.20 -9.67
C ASP A 114 5.24 -5.12 -10.27
N HIS A 115 5.77 -3.92 -10.51
CA HIS A 115 5.04 -2.79 -11.05
C HIS A 115 5.19 -2.72 -12.57
N ASN A 116 4.12 -2.36 -13.28
CA ASN A 116 4.17 -2.22 -14.73
C ASN A 116 3.13 -1.23 -15.24
N MET A 117 3.51 -0.38 -16.20
CA MET A 117 2.56 0.52 -16.89
C MET A 117 1.59 -0.18 -17.83
N ASN A 118 1.72 -1.50 -17.98
CA ASN A 118 0.78 -2.34 -18.70
C ASN A 118 0.08 -3.26 -17.69
N TRP A 119 -1.19 -2.97 -17.39
CA TRP A 119 -2.00 -3.65 -16.37
C TRP A 119 -1.99 -5.19 -16.52
N PRO A 120 -2.20 -5.74 -17.73
CA PRO A 120 -2.06 -7.17 -17.98
C PRO A 120 -0.75 -7.83 -17.51
N LYS A 121 0.35 -7.08 -17.38
CA LYS A 121 1.67 -7.59 -16.95
C LYS A 121 1.89 -7.54 -15.43
N ILE A 122 1.01 -6.90 -14.68
CA ILE A 122 1.07 -6.92 -13.21
C ILE A 122 0.45 -8.23 -12.76
N GLU A 123 1.20 -9.08 -12.07
CA GLU A 123 0.75 -10.45 -11.74
C GLU A 123 0.84 -10.78 -10.25
N ASN A 124 1.55 -9.98 -9.47
CA ASN A 124 1.88 -10.30 -8.08
C ASN A 124 1.12 -9.40 -7.11
N VAL A 125 0.65 -9.99 -6.02
CA VAL A 125 -0.01 -9.28 -4.90
C VAL A 125 0.56 -9.72 -3.57
N VAL A 126 0.40 -8.86 -2.59
CA VAL A 126 0.62 -9.19 -1.17
C VAL A 126 -0.74 -9.19 -0.48
N VAL A 127 -0.91 -9.99 0.55
CA VAL A 127 -2.15 -10.06 1.34
C VAL A 127 -1.83 -9.91 2.83
N ASN A 128 -2.82 -9.69 3.71
CA ASN A 128 -2.62 -9.81 5.16
C ASN A 128 -3.07 -11.17 5.70
N GLU A 129 -2.82 -11.44 6.98
CA GLU A 129 -3.21 -12.68 7.66
C GLU A 129 -4.72 -12.92 7.61
N ALA A 130 -5.55 -11.90 7.80
CA ALA A 130 -7.01 -12.05 7.69
C ALA A 130 -7.47 -12.55 6.30
N ALA A 131 -6.75 -12.19 5.23
CA ALA A 131 -7.00 -12.72 3.89
C ALA A 131 -6.54 -14.17 3.73
N VAL A 132 -5.44 -14.56 4.38
CA VAL A 132 -4.97 -15.96 4.45
C VAL A 132 -6.03 -16.85 5.09
N GLU A 133 -6.58 -16.43 6.23
CA GLU A 133 -7.66 -17.15 6.91
C GLU A 133 -8.92 -17.25 6.04
N GLN A 134 -9.32 -16.14 5.39
CA GLN A 134 -10.47 -16.13 4.49
C GLN A 134 -10.30 -17.10 3.31
N MET A 135 -9.07 -17.26 2.82
CA MET A 135 -8.74 -18.22 1.75
C MET A 135 -8.71 -19.69 2.23
N GLY A 136 -8.92 -19.94 3.53
CA GLY A 136 -8.93 -21.28 4.13
C GLY A 136 -7.55 -21.89 4.30
N PHE A 137 -6.51 -21.07 4.46
CA PHE A 137 -5.17 -21.52 4.84
C PHE A 137 -5.00 -21.46 6.36
N GLU A 138 -4.27 -22.42 6.93
CA GLU A 138 -3.99 -22.42 8.38
C GLU A 138 -2.75 -21.60 8.72
N LYS A 139 -1.84 -21.41 7.76
CA LYS A 139 -0.57 -20.71 7.95
C LYS A 139 -0.27 -19.72 6.83
N PRO A 140 0.34 -18.56 7.12
CA PRO A 140 0.75 -17.58 6.11
C PRO A 140 1.59 -18.15 4.98
N GLU A 141 2.50 -19.09 5.26
CA GLU A 141 3.39 -19.66 4.25
C GLU A 141 2.64 -20.47 3.19
N GLU A 142 1.48 -21.02 3.51
CA GLU A 142 0.66 -21.81 2.58
C GLU A 142 -0.02 -20.93 1.51
N ALA A 143 -0.25 -19.66 1.83
CA ALA A 143 -0.80 -18.70 0.88
C ALA A 143 0.23 -18.25 -0.16
N VAL A 144 1.53 -18.33 0.12
CA VAL A 144 2.57 -17.91 -0.81
C VAL A 144 2.60 -18.83 -2.04
N GLY A 145 2.46 -18.23 -3.22
CA GLY A 145 2.31 -18.94 -4.50
C GLY A 145 0.87 -19.31 -4.85
N ALA A 146 -0.10 -19.07 -3.97
CA ALA A 146 -1.51 -19.23 -4.29
C ALA A 146 -1.94 -18.23 -5.38
N VAL A 147 -2.86 -18.65 -6.24
CA VAL A 147 -3.41 -17.80 -7.29
C VAL A 147 -4.83 -17.38 -6.93
N LEU A 148 -5.03 -16.08 -6.82
CA LEU A 148 -6.32 -15.42 -6.70
C LEU A 148 -6.82 -15.03 -8.09
N LYS A 149 -8.11 -15.23 -8.35
CA LYS A 149 -8.78 -14.85 -9.60
C LYS A 149 -9.79 -13.75 -9.29
N PHE A 150 -9.59 -12.57 -9.87
CA PHE A 150 -10.53 -11.46 -9.82
C PHE A 150 -10.22 -10.48 -10.96
N TRP A 151 -11.22 -9.67 -11.32
CA TRP A 151 -11.15 -8.72 -12.44
C TRP A 151 -10.65 -9.34 -13.76
N GLY A 152 -11.02 -10.60 -14.00
CA GLY A 152 -10.73 -11.31 -15.25
C GLY A 152 -9.28 -11.82 -15.40
N LYS A 153 -8.45 -11.77 -14.34
CA LYS A 153 -7.08 -12.30 -14.36
C LYS A 153 -6.69 -13.01 -13.08
N GLY A 154 -5.58 -13.75 -13.16
CA GLY A 154 -4.91 -14.36 -12.02
C GLY A 154 -3.93 -13.38 -11.34
N TRP A 155 -3.77 -13.57 -10.04
CA TRP A 155 -2.88 -12.82 -9.17
C TRP A 155 -2.17 -13.79 -8.24
N THR A 156 -0.84 -13.83 -8.31
CA THR A 156 -0.02 -14.70 -7.47
C THR A 156 0.28 -13.98 -6.16
N VAL A 157 -0.06 -14.62 -5.04
CA VAL A 157 0.31 -14.13 -3.71
C VAL A 157 1.82 -14.34 -3.52
N VAL A 158 2.59 -13.26 -3.38
CA VAL A 158 4.05 -13.32 -3.19
C VAL A 158 4.49 -13.12 -1.74
N GLY A 159 3.59 -12.65 -0.88
CA GLY A 159 3.85 -12.52 0.54
C GLY A 159 2.60 -12.20 1.35
N VAL A 160 2.78 -12.29 2.66
CA VAL A 160 1.75 -12.04 3.66
C VAL A 160 2.29 -11.01 4.65
N LEU A 161 1.53 -9.95 4.89
CA LEU A 161 1.80 -8.96 5.94
C LEU A 161 1.09 -9.34 7.23
N GLU A 162 1.69 -8.96 8.36
CA GLU A 162 1.01 -9.00 9.66
C GLU A 162 -0.28 -8.17 9.62
N ASP A 163 -1.27 -8.63 10.35
CA ASP A 163 -2.55 -7.95 10.47
C ASP A 163 -2.43 -6.57 11.13
N PHE A 164 -3.14 -5.58 10.56
CA PHE A 164 -3.17 -4.21 11.07
C PHE A 164 -4.54 -3.57 10.87
N HIS A 165 -4.79 -2.49 11.60
CA HIS A 165 -6.02 -1.71 11.51
C HIS A 165 -5.90 -0.61 10.45
N GLN A 166 -6.47 -0.84 9.27
CA GLN A 166 -6.48 0.14 8.18
C GLN A 166 -7.32 1.40 8.48
N MET A 167 -8.44 1.31 9.22
CA MET A 167 -9.32 2.47 9.48
C MET A 167 -9.22 3.01 10.90
N SER A 168 -9.58 2.20 11.90
CA SER A 168 -9.37 2.50 13.31
C SER A 168 -9.46 1.22 14.14
N PHE A 169 -9.03 1.28 15.40
CA PHE A 169 -9.11 0.15 16.33
C PHE A 169 -10.56 -0.34 16.58
N HIS A 170 -11.57 0.51 16.34
CA HIS A 170 -12.98 0.12 16.47
C HIS A 170 -13.49 -0.72 15.29
N HIS A 171 -12.72 -0.81 14.21
CA HIS A 171 -13.02 -1.67 13.08
C HIS A 171 -12.27 -3.00 13.23
N ALA A 172 -12.96 -4.09 12.91
CA ALA A 172 -12.32 -5.39 12.79
C ALA A 172 -11.22 -5.33 11.73
N ILE A 173 -10.20 -6.17 11.89
CA ILE A 173 -9.19 -6.38 10.86
C ILE A 173 -9.86 -7.08 9.69
N GLU A 174 -9.75 -6.49 8.50
CA GLU A 174 -10.41 -6.98 7.30
C GLU A 174 -9.36 -7.66 6.39
N PRO A 175 -9.77 -8.65 5.58
CA PRO A 175 -8.96 -9.15 4.48
C PRO A 175 -8.60 -8.01 3.52
N ILE A 176 -7.31 -7.83 3.23
CA ILE A 176 -6.79 -6.81 2.31
C ILE A 176 -5.86 -7.48 1.29
N VAL A 177 -6.07 -7.12 0.02
CA VAL A 177 -5.14 -7.39 -1.08
C VAL A 177 -4.39 -6.11 -1.43
N PHE A 178 -3.07 -6.15 -1.35
CA PHE A 178 -2.15 -5.09 -1.75
C PHE A 178 -1.73 -5.30 -3.20
N LEU A 179 -2.19 -4.39 -4.06
CA LEU A 179 -1.96 -4.39 -5.50
C LEU A 179 -0.82 -3.43 -5.85
N PRO A 180 0.08 -3.77 -6.77
CA PRO A 180 1.03 -2.81 -7.32
C PRO A 180 0.31 -1.64 -7.98
N VAL A 181 0.77 -0.42 -7.70
CA VAL A 181 0.28 0.80 -8.34
C VAL A 181 0.29 0.67 -9.85
N TYR A 182 -0.84 1.03 -10.47
CA TYR A 182 -0.99 1.05 -11.92
C TYR A 182 -1.47 2.39 -12.47
N HIS A 183 -2.03 3.31 -11.69
CA HIS A 183 -2.63 4.52 -12.26
C HIS A 183 -2.56 5.75 -11.34
N ASN A 184 -2.91 6.90 -11.90
CA ASN A 184 -2.77 8.21 -11.27
C ASN A 184 -3.90 8.56 -10.28
N HIS A 185 -3.87 8.07 -9.04
CA HIS A 185 -4.84 8.43 -7.99
C HIS A 185 -4.28 8.31 -6.58
N GLU A 186 -3.01 8.68 -6.38
CA GLU A 186 -2.28 8.28 -5.18
C GLU A 186 -1.97 9.44 -4.25
N ALA A 187 -2.20 9.20 -2.97
CA ALA A 187 -1.67 10.03 -1.92
C ALA A 187 -0.20 9.65 -1.70
N PHE A 188 0.68 10.65 -1.70
CA PHE A 188 2.06 10.46 -1.25
C PHE A 188 2.11 10.53 0.26
N SER A 189 2.76 9.57 0.87
CA SER A 189 3.00 9.50 2.30
C SER A 189 4.50 9.58 2.54
N VAL A 190 4.91 10.57 3.33
CA VAL A 190 6.31 10.88 3.60
C VAL A 190 6.59 10.64 5.08
N ARG A 191 7.42 9.63 5.37
CA ARG A 191 7.93 9.42 6.74
C ARG A 191 9.07 10.40 7.01
N ILE A 192 8.94 11.16 8.09
CA ILE A 192 9.95 12.13 8.52
C ILE A 192 10.66 11.69 9.80
N SER A 193 11.85 12.22 10.01
CA SER A 193 12.62 12.12 11.25
C SER A 193 11.99 13.06 12.28
N GLY A 194 11.52 12.51 13.40
CA GLY A 194 10.85 13.26 14.46
C GLY A 194 11.59 14.42 15.09
N LYS A 195 12.87 14.61 14.78
CA LYS A 195 13.68 15.68 15.36
C LYS A 195 13.52 17.02 14.64
N ASN A 196 13.08 17.03 13.37
CA ASN A 196 13.00 18.25 12.56
C ASN A 196 11.79 18.25 11.60
N ALA A 197 10.59 17.96 12.11
CA ALA A 197 9.38 17.96 11.28
C ALA A 197 9.20 19.27 10.50
N ASP A 198 9.50 20.41 11.13
CA ASP A 198 9.33 21.73 10.52
C ASP A 198 10.24 21.95 9.30
N ARG A 199 11.49 21.46 9.31
CA ARG A 199 12.41 21.57 8.16
C ARG A 199 12.03 20.64 7.02
N ALA A 200 11.57 19.43 7.34
CA ALA A 200 11.05 18.53 6.32
C ALA A 200 9.80 19.13 5.65
N ILE A 201 8.93 19.79 6.44
CA ILE A 201 7.76 20.51 5.91
C ILE A 201 8.19 21.70 5.04
N GLU A 202 9.20 22.49 5.43
CA GLU A 202 9.75 23.56 4.59
C GLU A 202 10.33 23.07 3.26
N HIS A 203 11.03 21.92 3.23
CA HIS A 203 11.56 21.32 1.99
C HIS A 203 10.45 20.84 1.05
N LEU A 204 9.30 20.48 1.61
CA LEU A 204 8.16 20.01 0.83
C LEU A 204 7.32 21.15 0.26
N ALA A 205 7.37 22.37 0.85
CA ALA A 205 6.50 23.52 0.54
C ALA A 205 6.96 24.35 -0.67
#